data_AF-A0A2N0ZVF9-F1
#
_entry.id   AF-A0A2N0ZVF9-F1
#
_cell.length_a   1.000
_cell.length_b   1.000
_cell.length_c   1.000
_cell.angle_alpha   90.00
_cell.angle_beta   90.00
_cell.angle_gamma   90.00
#
_symmetry.space_group_name_H-M   'P 1'
#
loop_
_entity.id
_entity.type
_entity.pdbx_description
1 polymer ?
#
loop_
_entity_poly.entity_id
_entity_poly.type
_entity_poly.pdbx_seq_one_letter_code
_entity_poly.pdbx_strand_id
1 'polypeptide(L)'
;MSIKIPLNIAKPTLGALSTGLLLMTMQTTSAQAAGQYYNCANATGCELVSSKHWTSNHTDTKYPVVLVHGANGFNRLFGVLDYFYGIPQALINGGSNVFATKTSAIHNSEFRGEQLLQQVKIISAISGSPKVNLLGHSQGGIDIRYVAAMPTSYCGQPADTEVNGIKYYSFSGVGQITNGLDPSDYLLATTGLAFAGEPNDGLVSSCSSRLGYVIRDNYKMNHLDSVNQVVGLTAWGQPNPKSLYTTQVNRLKNESL
;
A
#
# COMPACT_ATOMS: atom_id res chain seq x y z
N MET A 1 5.11 -0.09 5.91
CA MET A 1 6.04 -1.07 6.51
C MET A 1 7.15 -1.39 5.51
N SER A 2 8.44 -1.41 5.87
CA SER A 2 9.53 -1.77 4.93
C SER A 2 10.19 -3.10 5.31
N ILE A 3 10.01 -4.16 4.52
CA ILE A 3 10.49 -5.52 4.85
C ILE A 3 11.74 -5.88 4.06
N LYS A 4 12.77 -6.41 4.74
CA LYS A 4 13.96 -7.01 4.10
C LYS A 4 13.68 -8.48 3.75
N ILE A 5 13.87 -8.85 2.48
CA ILE A 5 13.70 -10.25 2.05
C ILE A 5 15.09 -10.90 1.99
N PRO A 6 15.31 -12.05 2.64
CA PRO A 6 16.51 -12.85 2.42
C PRO A 6 16.42 -13.46 1.01
N LEU A 7 17.14 -12.87 0.05
CA LEU A 7 17.27 -13.41 -1.30
C LEU A 7 18.43 -14.42 -1.34
N ASN A 8 18.11 -15.72 -1.35
CA ASN A 8 19.04 -16.77 -1.81
C ASN A 8 18.80 -17.03 -3.31
N ILE A 9 18.88 -15.98 -4.12
CA ILE A 9 18.80 -16.10 -5.58
C ILE A 9 20.22 -16.06 -6.11
N ALA A 10 20.69 -17.17 -6.65
CA ALA A 10 21.93 -17.22 -7.41
C ALA A 10 21.85 -16.18 -8.52
N LYS A 11 22.77 -15.20 -8.50
CA LYS A 11 22.90 -14.21 -9.57
C LYS A 11 23.06 -14.96 -10.89
N PRO A 12 22.22 -14.73 -11.91
CA PRO A 12 22.55 -15.20 -13.25
C PRO A 12 23.89 -14.56 -13.64
N THR A 13 24.88 -15.40 -13.93
CA THR A 13 26.21 -14.98 -14.38
C THR A 13 26.05 -14.18 -15.67
N LEU A 14 26.46 -12.90 -15.63
CA LEU A 14 26.62 -12.08 -16.83
C LEU A 14 27.59 -12.77 -17.78
N GLY A 15 27.11 -13.18 -18.95
CA GLY A 15 27.97 -13.53 -20.08
C GLY A 15 28.73 -12.28 -20.54
N ALA A 16 30.05 -12.38 -20.55
CA ALA A 16 30.94 -11.33 -21.02
C ALA A 16 30.72 -11.04 -22.52
N LEU A 17 30.49 -9.78 -22.87
CA LEU A 17 30.55 -9.30 -24.26
C LEU A 17 31.45 -8.05 -24.32
N SER A 18 32.58 -8.28 -25.00
CA SER A 18 33.58 -7.40 -25.61
C SER A 18 33.52 -5.88 -25.36
N THR A 19 34.67 -5.37 -24.92
CA THR A 19 35.10 -3.97 -24.90
C THR A 19 35.05 -3.31 -26.30
N GLY A 20 34.10 -2.39 -26.49
CA GLY A 20 34.14 -1.37 -27.53
C GLY A 20 34.16 0.02 -26.87
N LEU A 21 35.24 0.77 -27.06
CA LEU A 21 35.40 2.12 -26.52
C LEU A 21 34.49 3.09 -27.29
N LEU A 22 33.27 3.33 -26.78
CA LEU A 22 32.35 4.33 -27.30
C LEU A 22 32.61 5.66 -26.58
N LEU A 23 33.05 6.68 -27.32
CA LEU A 23 33.08 8.07 -26.83
C LEU A 23 31.64 8.48 -26.44
N MET A 24 31.34 8.49 -25.14
CA MET A 24 30.09 9.04 -24.63
C MET A 24 30.17 10.57 -24.65
N THR A 25 29.48 11.18 -25.61
CA THR A 25 29.06 12.58 -25.47
C THR A 25 28.12 12.66 -24.26
N MET A 26 28.47 13.49 -23.28
CA MET A 26 27.62 13.77 -22.13
C MET A 26 26.37 14.53 -22.60
N GLN A 27 25.33 13.81 -22.99
CA GLN A 27 23.98 14.37 -23.10
C GLN A 27 23.41 14.45 -21.68
N THR A 28 23.47 15.64 -21.09
CA THR A 28 22.75 16.00 -19.86
C THR A 28 21.28 16.23 -20.18
N THR A 29 20.55 15.18 -20.53
CA THR A 29 19.10 15.16 -20.41
C THR A 29 18.79 14.23 -19.26
N SER A 30 18.35 14.80 -18.14
CA SER A 30 17.74 14.04 -17.06
C SER A 30 16.53 13.30 -17.64
N ALA A 31 16.69 12.06 -18.08
CA ALA A 31 15.55 11.22 -18.43
C ALA A 31 14.71 11.09 -17.16
N GLN A 32 13.57 11.80 -17.08
CA GLN A 32 12.64 11.62 -15.99
C GLN A 32 12.23 10.15 -16.00
N ALA A 33 12.68 9.39 -14.99
CA ALA A 33 12.29 7.99 -14.83
C ALA A 33 10.75 7.91 -14.86
N ALA A 34 10.18 6.85 -15.41
CA ALA A 34 8.74 6.66 -15.35
C ALA A 34 8.37 5.98 -14.02
N GLY A 35 7.32 6.48 -13.35
CA GLY A 35 6.67 5.73 -12.28
C GLY A 35 5.82 4.64 -12.92
N GLN A 36 5.91 3.42 -12.42
CA GLN A 36 5.26 2.26 -13.01
C GLN A 36 4.26 1.64 -12.04
N TYR A 37 3.07 1.27 -12.53
CA TYR A 37 2.06 0.55 -11.78
C TYR A 37 1.87 -0.84 -12.37
N TYR A 38 2.06 -1.86 -11.53
CA TYR A 38 1.90 -3.26 -11.87
C TYR A 38 0.74 -3.89 -11.12
N ASN A 39 0.04 -4.79 -11.80
CA ASN A 39 -0.97 -5.66 -11.22
C ASN A 39 -0.40 -7.09 -11.11
N CYS A 40 -0.23 -7.57 -9.89
CA CYS A 40 0.22 -8.93 -9.58
C CYS A 40 -1.01 -9.75 -9.17
N ALA A 41 -1.72 -10.30 -10.16
CA ALA A 41 -2.97 -11.02 -9.95
C ALA A 41 -2.80 -12.56 -9.90
N ASN A 42 -1.61 -13.08 -10.19
CA ASN A 42 -1.34 -14.51 -10.29
C ASN A 42 0.08 -14.87 -9.79
N ALA A 43 0.30 -16.15 -9.49
CA ALA A 43 1.59 -16.67 -9.03
C ALA A 43 2.70 -16.60 -10.09
N THR A 44 2.36 -16.26 -11.34
CA THR A 44 3.23 -16.33 -12.52
C THR A 44 3.76 -14.98 -12.99
N GLY A 45 3.30 -13.84 -12.45
CA GLY A 45 3.90 -12.56 -12.80
C GLY A 45 3.12 -11.32 -12.37
N CYS A 46 3.74 -10.17 -12.63
CA CYS A 46 3.13 -8.85 -12.46
C CYS A 46 3.06 -8.19 -13.84
N GLU A 47 1.88 -7.72 -14.22
CA GLU A 47 1.66 -7.07 -15.51
C GLU A 47 1.69 -5.56 -15.37
N LEU A 48 2.38 -4.87 -16.28
CA LEU A 48 2.41 -3.41 -16.31
C LEU A 48 1.03 -2.88 -16.72
N VAL A 49 0.38 -2.15 -15.82
CA VAL A 49 -0.94 -1.53 -16.07
C VAL A 49 -0.79 -0.09 -16.57
N SER A 50 0.19 0.65 -16.03
CA SER A 50 0.42 2.04 -16.38
C SER A 50 1.87 2.40 -16.17
N SER A 51 2.42 3.21 -17.07
CA SER A 51 3.74 3.83 -16.95
C SER A 51 3.57 5.30 -17.25
N LYS A 52 4.10 6.16 -16.38
CA LYS A 52 3.95 7.60 -16.53
C LYS A 52 5.22 8.33 -16.14
N HIS A 53 5.69 9.20 -17.02
CA HIS A 53 6.72 10.17 -16.66
C HIS A 53 6.16 11.08 -15.56
N TRP A 54 6.82 11.08 -14.41
CA TRP A 54 6.40 11.89 -13.28
C TRP A 54 6.94 13.32 -13.42
N THR A 55 6.14 14.27 -12.94
CA THR A 55 6.47 15.70 -12.94
C THR A 55 7.03 16.16 -11.59
N SER A 56 6.99 15.27 -10.59
CA SER A 56 7.51 15.47 -9.25
C SER A 56 8.06 14.16 -8.71
N ASN A 57 9.10 14.22 -7.88
CA ASN A 57 9.64 13.07 -7.17
C ASN A 57 9.00 12.88 -5.78
N HIS A 58 7.82 13.46 -5.53
CA HIS A 58 7.21 13.52 -4.20
C HIS A 58 7.05 12.13 -3.54
N THR A 59 6.81 11.09 -4.31
CA THR A 59 6.63 9.72 -3.83
C THR A 59 7.70 8.76 -4.36
N ASP A 60 8.81 9.27 -4.89
CA ASP A 60 9.96 8.50 -5.37
C ASP A 60 10.73 7.87 -4.20
N THR A 61 10.28 6.68 -3.78
CA THR A 61 10.86 5.89 -2.68
C THR A 61 11.99 5.00 -3.17
N LYS A 62 12.94 4.69 -2.27
CA LYS A 62 14.06 3.78 -2.57
C LYS A 62 13.58 2.36 -2.86
N TYR A 63 12.55 1.91 -2.16
CA TYR A 63 11.94 0.60 -2.31
C TYR A 63 10.54 0.72 -2.94
N PRO A 64 10.13 -0.25 -3.78
CA PRO A 64 8.82 -0.21 -4.42
C PRO A 64 7.69 -0.27 -3.40
N VAL A 65 6.59 0.40 -3.72
CA VAL A 65 5.35 0.39 -2.93
C VAL A 65 4.51 -0.80 -3.33
N VAL A 66 4.06 -1.59 -2.36
CA VAL A 66 3.25 -2.79 -2.57
C VAL A 66 1.92 -2.63 -1.83
N LEU A 67 0.83 -2.60 -2.59
CA LEU A 67 -0.53 -2.42 -2.10
C LEU A 67 -1.19 -3.78 -1.86
N VAL A 68 -1.73 -3.98 -0.65
CA VAL A 68 -2.30 -5.25 -0.20
C VAL A 68 -3.77 -5.03 0.21
N HIS A 69 -4.69 -5.61 -0.55
CA HIS A 69 -6.13 -5.44 -0.33
C HIS A 69 -6.65 -6.23 0.89
N GLY A 70 -7.81 -5.85 1.39
CA GLY A 70 -8.48 -6.51 2.53
C GLY A 70 -9.31 -7.76 2.18
N ALA A 71 -10.22 -8.11 3.09
CA ALA A 71 -11.26 -9.11 2.87
C ALA A 71 -12.16 -8.68 1.69
N ASN A 72 -12.66 -9.64 0.92
CA ASN A 72 -13.40 -9.42 -0.33
C ASN A 72 -12.65 -8.57 -1.37
N GLY A 73 -11.34 -8.37 -1.20
CA GLY A 73 -10.58 -7.49 -2.05
C GLY A 73 -10.30 -8.07 -3.42
N PHE A 74 -9.99 -7.16 -4.33
CA PHE A 74 -9.71 -7.40 -5.75
C PHE A 74 -8.57 -6.48 -6.17
N ASN A 75 -7.96 -6.72 -7.33
CA ASN A 75 -7.02 -5.75 -7.88
C ASN A 75 -7.79 -4.77 -8.76
N ARG A 76 -8.61 -5.31 -9.65
CA ARG A 76 -9.43 -4.55 -10.60
C ARG A 76 -10.72 -5.29 -10.92
N LEU A 77 -11.86 -4.60 -10.83
CA LEU A 77 -13.19 -5.10 -11.17
C LEU A 77 -13.61 -4.58 -12.54
N PHE A 78 -14.19 -5.46 -13.37
CA PHE A 78 -14.62 -5.17 -14.76
C PHE A 78 -13.56 -4.51 -15.65
N GLY A 79 -12.27 -4.70 -15.35
CA GLY A 79 -11.16 -4.09 -16.11
C GLY A 79 -10.98 -2.58 -15.91
N VAL A 80 -11.79 -1.91 -15.08
CA VAL A 80 -11.79 -0.44 -14.97
C VAL A 80 -11.73 0.08 -13.53
N LEU A 81 -12.21 -0.69 -12.55
CA LEU A 81 -12.34 -0.23 -11.18
C LEU A 81 -11.28 -0.85 -10.27
N ASP A 82 -10.24 -0.08 -9.92
CA ASP A 82 -9.21 -0.52 -8.98
C ASP A 82 -9.75 -0.54 -7.53
N TYR A 83 -9.32 -1.51 -6.72
CA TYR A 83 -9.67 -1.55 -5.29
C TYR A 83 -9.16 -0.31 -4.55
N PHE A 84 -7.88 -0.01 -4.73
CA PHE A 84 -7.26 1.26 -4.33
C PHE A 84 -7.56 2.32 -5.40
N TYR A 85 -8.77 2.88 -5.38
CA TYR A 85 -9.28 3.65 -6.51
C TYR A 85 -8.49 4.94 -6.77
N GLY A 86 -7.74 4.99 -7.87
CA GLY A 86 -6.93 6.17 -8.27
C GLY A 86 -5.68 6.41 -7.42
N ILE A 87 -5.41 5.58 -6.41
CA ILE A 87 -4.25 5.68 -5.52
C ILE A 87 -2.96 5.26 -6.25
N PRO A 88 -2.87 4.11 -6.95
CA PRO A 88 -1.67 3.76 -7.72
C PRO A 88 -1.27 4.86 -8.70
N GLN A 89 -2.26 5.46 -9.37
CA GLN A 89 -2.03 6.54 -10.33
C GLN A 89 -1.48 7.81 -9.63
N ALA A 90 -1.97 8.14 -8.44
CA ALA A 90 -1.44 9.25 -7.66
C ALA A 90 0.01 9.01 -7.22
N LEU A 91 0.37 7.76 -6.87
CA LEU A 91 1.72 7.38 -6.46
C LEU A 91 2.71 7.35 -7.63
N ILE A 92 2.33 6.80 -8.79
CA ILE A 92 3.24 6.82 -9.96
C ILE A 92 3.42 8.25 -10.51
N ASN A 93 2.44 9.14 -10.34
CA ASN A 93 2.58 10.56 -10.71
C ASN A 93 3.67 11.28 -9.90
N GLY A 94 3.96 10.81 -8.68
CA GLY A 94 5.04 11.33 -7.83
C GLY A 94 6.33 10.51 -7.88
N GLY A 95 6.41 9.49 -8.75
CA GLY A 95 7.61 8.74 -9.06
C GLY A 95 7.76 7.35 -8.44
N SER A 96 6.75 6.85 -7.72
CA SER A 96 6.82 5.51 -7.16
C SER A 96 6.75 4.42 -8.23
N ASN A 97 7.44 3.30 -8.01
CA ASN A 97 7.08 2.01 -8.58
C ASN A 97 6.09 1.31 -7.64
N VAL A 98 4.92 0.96 -8.16
CA VAL A 98 3.77 0.49 -7.39
C VAL A 98 3.34 -0.90 -7.88
N PHE A 99 3.10 -1.81 -6.97
CA PHE A 99 2.61 -3.16 -7.24
C PHE A 99 1.34 -3.42 -6.44
N ALA A 100 0.25 -3.81 -7.09
CA ALA A 100 -0.95 -4.30 -6.39
C ALA A 100 -0.93 -5.83 -6.35
N THR A 101 -0.88 -6.40 -5.15
CA THR A 101 -0.91 -7.86 -4.94
C THR A 101 -2.32 -8.38 -4.80
N LYS A 102 -2.54 -9.63 -5.22
CA LYS A 102 -3.82 -10.34 -5.07
C LYS A 102 -3.67 -11.49 -4.08
N THR A 103 -4.43 -11.45 -2.99
CA THR A 103 -4.59 -12.59 -2.07
C THR A 103 -6.01 -13.15 -2.17
N SER A 104 -6.24 -14.34 -1.58
CA SER A 104 -7.56 -14.95 -1.52
C SER A 104 -8.58 -14.00 -0.89
N ALA A 105 -9.71 -13.78 -1.58
CA ALA A 105 -10.74 -12.82 -1.15
C ALA A 105 -11.30 -13.13 0.25
N ILE A 106 -11.49 -14.41 0.58
CA ILE A 106 -11.98 -14.87 1.88
C ILE A 106 -11.07 -16.03 2.34
N HIS A 107 -10.23 -15.78 3.34
CA HIS A 107 -9.42 -16.80 4.01
C HIS A 107 -8.85 -16.24 5.33
N ASN A 108 -8.21 -17.07 6.15
CA ASN A 108 -7.40 -16.59 7.29
C ASN A 108 -6.13 -15.85 6.82
N SER A 109 -5.57 -15.03 7.71
CA SER A 109 -4.44 -14.14 7.40
C SER A 109 -3.10 -14.87 7.30
N GLU A 110 -2.94 -16.04 7.92
CA GLU A 110 -1.74 -16.86 7.77
C GLU A 110 -1.59 -17.33 6.32
N PHE A 111 -2.66 -17.89 5.74
CA PHE A 111 -2.66 -18.34 4.36
C PHE A 111 -2.52 -17.19 3.36
N ARG A 112 -3.22 -16.09 3.59
CA ARG A 112 -3.09 -14.88 2.76
C ARG A 112 -1.69 -14.27 2.86
N GLY A 113 -1.08 -14.33 4.05
CA GLY A 113 0.30 -13.95 4.30
C GLY A 113 1.30 -14.78 3.49
N GLU A 114 1.11 -16.09 3.40
CA GLU A 114 1.95 -16.96 2.55
C GLU A 114 1.81 -16.63 1.06
N GLN A 115 0.58 -16.42 0.57
CA GLN A 115 0.34 -15.97 -0.81
C GLN A 115 1.01 -14.62 -1.10
N LEU A 116 0.94 -13.70 -0.14
CA LEU A 116 1.57 -12.40 -0.23
C LEU A 116 3.09 -12.51 -0.23
N LEU A 117 3.67 -13.35 0.64
CA LEU A 117 5.11 -13.57 0.73
C LEU A 117 5.68 -14.08 -0.59
N GLN A 118 4.99 -14.99 -1.27
CA GLN A 118 5.38 -15.47 -2.60
C GLN A 118 5.42 -14.33 -3.63
N GLN A 119 4.38 -13.48 -3.66
CA GLN A 119 4.34 -12.32 -4.55
C GLN A 119 5.41 -11.27 -4.23
N VAL A 120 5.67 -11.02 -2.95
CA VAL A 120 6.71 -10.07 -2.51
C VAL A 120 8.12 -10.55 -2.92
N LYS A 121 8.38 -11.86 -2.89
CA LYS A 121 9.62 -12.45 -3.45
C LYS A 121 9.71 -12.24 -4.96
N ILE A 122 8.62 -12.42 -5.71
CA ILE A 122 8.57 -12.15 -7.15
C ILE A 122 8.82 -10.66 -7.43
N ILE A 123 8.14 -9.76 -6.72
CA ILE A 123 8.30 -8.31 -6.86
C ILE A 123 9.76 -7.90 -6.61
N SER A 124 10.38 -8.45 -5.57
CA SER A 124 11.79 -8.19 -5.27
C SER A 124 12.72 -8.69 -6.38
N ALA A 125 12.45 -9.86 -6.95
CA ALA A 125 13.23 -10.41 -8.06
C ALA A 125 13.09 -9.55 -9.34
N ILE A 126 11.88 -9.13 -9.71
CA ILE A 126 11.65 -8.35 -10.95
C ILE A 126 12.04 -6.88 -10.82
N SER A 127 11.91 -6.29 -9.64
CA SER A 127 12.31 -4.89 -9.39
C SER A 127 13.80 -4.74 -9.11
N GLY A 128 14.51 -5.84 -8.82
CA GLY A 128 15.90 -5.82 -8.34
C GLY A 128 16.04 -5.24 -6.92
N SER A 129 14.92 -5.01 -6.23
CA SER A 129 14.92 -4.33 -4.93
C SER A 129 14.93 -5.34 -3.77
N PRO A 130 15.88 -5.24 -2.82
CA PRO A 130 15.99 -6.21 -1.71
C PRO A 130 14.94 -6.01 -0.61
N LYS A 131 14.19 -4.91 -0.66
CA LYS A 131 13.11 -4.58 0.26
C LYS A 131 11.91 -4.05 -0.50
N VAL A 132 10.76 -4.03 0.16
CA VAL A 132 9.52 -3.42 -0.36
C VAL A 132 8.82 -2.63 0.73
N ASN A 133 8.05 -1.61 0.35
CA ASN A 133 7.17 -0.84 1.23
C ASN A 133 5.73 -1.37 1.14
N LEU A 134 5.29 -2.15 2.12
CA LEU A 134 3.94 -2.71 2.19
C LEU A 134 2.96 -1.72 2.81
N LEU A 135 1.85 -1.51 2.10
CA LEU A 135 0.69 -0.71 2.50
C LEU A 135 -0.54 -1.62 2.42
N GLY A 136 -1.03 -2.06 3.58
CA GLY A 136 -2.18 -2.96 3.69
C GLY A 136 -3.43 -2.23 4.16
N HIS A 137 -4.57 -2.55 3.55
CA HIS A 137 -5.89 -2.08 3.99
C HIS A 137 -6.69 -3.21 4.64
N SER A 138 -7.38 -2.92 5.74
CA SER A 138 -8.25 -3.89 6.44
C SER A 138 -7.49 -5.19 6.76
N GLN A 139 -8.01 -6.35 6.36
CA GLN A 139 -7.31 -7.63 6.50
C GLN A 139 -5.90 -7.66 5.87
N GLY A 140 -5.67 -6.89 4.80
CA GLY A 140 -4.33 -6.77 4.19
C GLY A 140 -3.30 -6.14 5.14
N GLY A 141 -3.76 -5.34 6.11
CA GLY A 141 -2.92 -4.87 7.21
C GLY A 141 -2.51 -5.99 8.16
N ILE A 142 -3.35 -7.01 8.36
CA ILE A 142 -3.03 -8.19 9.17
C ILE A 142 -2.09 -9.13 8.39
N ASP A 143 -2.34 -9.32 7.10
CA ASP A 143 -1.54 -10.20 6.24
C ASP A 143 -0.06 -9.79 6.20
N ILE A 144 0.25 -8.48 6.24
CA ILE A 144 1.63 -7.97 6.24
C ILE A 144 2.33 -8.07 7.61
N ARG A 145 1.58 -8.39 8.68
CA ARG A 145 2.00 -8.19 10.09
C ARG A 145 2.61 -9.42 10.77
N TYR A 146 3.18 -10.36 10.03
CA TYR A 146 3.73 -11.61 10.58
C TYR A 146 4.72 -11.42 11.77
N VAL A 147 5.34 -10.23 11.96
CA VAL A 147 6.24 -9.91 13.10
C VAL A 147 6.01 -8.50 13.70
N ALA A 148 4.76 -8.06 13.88
CA ALA A 148 4.44 -6.63 14.04
C ALA A 148 4.52 -6.00 15.45
N ALA A 149 4.78 -4.68 15.48
CA ALA A 149 4.82 -3.83 16.67
C ALA A 149 3.40 -3.51 17.20
N MET A 150 2.93 -4.30 18.17
CA MET A 150 1.56 -4.21 18.70
C MET A 150 1.46 -3.42 20.01
N PRO A 151 0.32 -2.74 20.26
CA PRO A 151 0.07 -2.18 21.58
C PRO A 151 -0.08 -3.30 22.61
N THR A 152 0.41 -3.06 23.83
CA THR A 152 0.38 -4.03 24.94
C THR A 152 -0.97 -4.09 25.66
N SER A 153 -1.87 -3.16 25.34
CA SER A 153 -3.25 -3.11 25.84
C SER A 153 -4.19 -2.62 24.76
N TYR A 154 -5.46 -2.98 24.85
CA TYR A 154 -6.48 -2.46 23.94
C TYR A 154 -6.57 -0.94 24.02
N CYS A 155 -6.64 -0.30 22.85
CA CYS A 155 -6.54 1.15 22.69
C CYS A 155 -5.24 1.79 23.21
N GLY A 156 -4.21 1.02 23.55
CA GLY A 156 -2.88 1.57 23.85
C GLY A 156 -2.24 2.19 22.61
N GLN A 157 -1.40 3.20 22.80
CA GLN A 157 -0.45 3.59 21.75
C GLN A 157 0.67 2.54 21.71
N PRO A 158 1.11 2.09 20.51
CA PRO A 158 2.24 1.18 20.41
C PRO A 158 3.49 1.82 21.00
N ALA A 159 4.17 1.10 21.89
CA ALA A 159 5.41 1.59 22.52
C ALA A 159 6.57 1.63 21.51
N ASP A 160 6.62 0.63 20.62
CA ASP A 160 7.60 0.52 19.55
C ASP A 160 6.97 0.84 18.20
N THR A 161 7.66 1.65 17.40
CA THR A 161 7.27 1.94 16.01
C THR A 161 8.16 1.21 15.00
N GLU A 162 9.15 0.47 15.49
CA GLU A 162 10.09 -0.31 14.69
C GLU A 162 10.42 -1.62 15.40
N VAL A 163 10.31 -2.75 14.68
CA VAL A 163 10.67 -4.08 15.19
C VAL A 163 11.55 -4.75 14.15
N ASN A 164 12.71 -5.27 14.56
CA ASN A 164 13.67 -5.96 13.69
C ASN A 164 14.09 -5.14 12.44
N GLY A 165 14.23 -3.81 12.58
CA GLY A 165 14.59 -2.92 11.47
C GLY A 165 13.44 -2.63 10.49
N ILE A 166 12.21 -3.00 10.85
CA ILE A 166 11.00 -2.76 10.07
C ILE A 166 10.16 -1.70 10.77
N LYS A 167 9.95 -0.57 10.10
CA LYS A 167 9.10 0.52 10.61
C LYS A 167 7.63 0.27 10.34
N TYR A 168 6.78 0.52 11.33
CA TYR A 168 5.34 0.32 11.27
C TYR A 168 4.61 1.66 11.41
N TYR A 169 3.54 1.82 10.63
CA TYR A 169 2.68 3.01 10.65
C TYR A 169 1.24 2.56 10.50
N SER A 170 0.31 3.33 11.07
CA SER A 170 -1.12 3.16 10.80
C SER A 170 -1.85 4.48 10.66
N PHE A 171 -2.96 4.44 9.93
CA PHE A 171 -3.99 5.47 9.98
C PHE A 171 -5.36 4.81 9.84
N SER A 172 -6.41 5.45 10.37
CA SER A 172 -7.79 4.95 10.31
C SER A 172 -8.81 6.08 10.43
N GLY A 173 -10.08 5.74 10.25
CA GLY A 173 -11.22 6.65 10.31
C GLY A 173 -12.24 6.29 11.38
N VAL A 174 -13.17 7.22 11.63
CA VAL A 174 -14.27 7.08 12.59
C VAL A 174 -15.61 7.55 12.04
N GLY A 175 -15.69 7.92 10.76
CA GLY A 175 -16.91 8.50 10.18
C GLY A 175 -17.65 7.44 9.38
N GLN A 176 -18.78 6.91 9.87
CA GLN A 176 -19.50 5.85 9.16
C GLN A 176 -20.37 6.38 8.00
N ILE A 177 -20.85 7.62 8.11
CA ILE A 177 -21.53 8.35 7.04
C ILE A 177 -20.73 9.61 6.72
N THR A 178 -20.20 9.65 5.51
CA THR A 178 -19.28 10.66 4.97
C THR A 178 -19.81 11.31 3.70
N ASN A 179 -20.55 10.58 2.87
CA ASN A 179 -21.17 11.05 1.64
C ASN A 179 -22.56 10.42 1.41
N GLY A 180 -23.62 11.24 1.45
CA GLY A 180 -25.00 10.75 1.33
C GLY A 180 -25.37 10.12 -0.03
N LEU A 181 -24.52 10.26 -1.05
CA LEU A 181 -24.69 9.63 -2.36
C LEU A 181 -23.96 8.27 -2.47
N ASP A 182 -23.07 7.95 -1.54
CA ASP A 182 -22.40 6.66 -1.52
C ASP A 182 -23.31 5.63 -0.82
N PRO A 183 -23.79 4.59 -1.51
CA PRO A 183 -24.66 3.59 -0.90
C PRO A 183 -23.96 2.77 0.19
N SER A 184 -22.62 2.69 0.16
CA SER A 184 -21.85 1.93 1.14
C SER A 184 -21.87 2.57 2.54
N ASP A 185 -22.05 3.89 2.63
CA ASP A 185 -22.18 4.62 3.89
C ASP A 185 -23.32 4.08 4.75
N TYR A 186 -24.48 3.80 4.15
CA TYR A 186 -25.64 3.30 4.90
C TYR A 186 -25.40 1.88 5.43
N LEU A 187 -24.69 1.05 4.67
CA LEU A 187 -24.29 -0.28 5.11
C LEU A 187 -23.27 -0.19 6.26
N LEU A 188 -22.24 0.64 6.12
CA LEU A 188 -21.18 0.82 7.11
C LEU A 188 -21.69 1.48 8.40
N ALA A 189 -22.64 2.40 8.30
CA ALA A 189 -23.35 2.94 9.45
C ALA A 189 -24.13 1.86 10.20
N THR A 190 -24.77 0.94 9.48
CA THR A 190 -25.53 -0.16 10.07
C THR A 190 -24.61 -1.14 10.79
N THR A 191 -23.49 -1.54 10.18
CA THR A 191 -22.51 -2.42 10.82
C THR A 191 -21.80 -1.74 11.99
N GLY A 192 -21.58 -0.42 11.90
CA GLY A 192 -21.02 0.40 12.97
C GLY A 192 -21.80 0.35 14.29
N LEU A 193 -23.09 0.00 14.26
CA LEU A 193 -23.92 -0.17 15.47
C LEU A 193 -23.42 -1.29 16.39
N ALA A 194 -22.75 -2.31 15.82
CA ALA A 194 -22.20 -3.43 16.60
C ALA A 194 -21.07 -3.01 17.55
N PHE A 195 -20.47 -1.84 17.33
CA PHE A 195 -19.39 -1.28 18.16
C PHE A 195 -19.90 -0.56 19.43
N ALA A 196 -21.22 -0.55 19.69
CA ALA A 196 -21.81 -0.04 20.92
C ALA A 196 -21.34 1.39 21.31
N GLY A 197 -21.13 2.25 20.31
CA GLY A 197 -20.68 3.64 20.49
C GLY A 197 -19.17 3.85 20.50
N GLU A 198 -18.35 2.79 20.39
CA GLU A 198 -16.91 2.93 20.19
C GLU A 198 -16.62 3.60 18.83
N PRO A 199 -15.71 4.59 18.75
CA PRO A 199 -15.30 5.19 17.47
C PRO A 199 -14.80 4.13 16.47
N ASN A 200 -15.40 4.09 15.28
CA ASN A 200 -15.14 3.07 14.26
C ASN A 200 -15.43 3.58 12.84
N ASP A 201 -14.84 2.94 11.84
CA ASP A 201 -15.04 3.26 10.41
C ASP A 201 -16.22 2.49 9.76
N GLY A 202 -17.03 1.80 10.57
CA GLY A 202 -18.11 0.91 10.15
C GLY A 202 -17.73 -0.57 10.24
N LEU A 203 -16.45 -0.94 10.20
CA LEU A 203 -15.99 -2.34 10.25
C LEU A 203 -14.80 -2.58 11.18
N VAL A 204 -14.02 -1.55 11.47
CA VAL A 204 -12.85 -1.60 12.34
C VAL A 204 -12.90 -0.43 13.32
N SER A 205 -12.64 -0.70 14.59
CA SER A 205 -12.58 0.35 15.59
C SER A 205 -11.27 1.13 15.52
N SER A 206 -11.31 2.41 15.89
CA SER A 206 -10.13 3.27 15.97
C SER A 206 -9.03 2.62 16.83
N CYS A 207 -9.40 2.08 18.00
CA CYS A 207 -8.47 1.43 18.92
C CYS A 207 -7.82 0.18 18.32
N SER A 208 -8.59 -0.67 17.63
CA SER A 208 -8.08 -1.90 17.00
C SER A 208 -7.19 -1.66 15.79
N SER A 209 -7.24 -0.45 15.20
CA SER A 209 -6.44 -0.07 14.03
C SER A 209 -4.99 0.35 14.37
N ARG A 210 -4.66 0.55 15.66
CA ARG A 210 -3.37 1.11 16.08
C ARG A 210 -2.23 0.13 15.86
N LEU A 211 -1.22 0.55 15.10
CA LEU A 211 -0.01 -0.22 14.83
C LEU A 211 1.19 0.70 14.58
N GLY A 212 2.29 0.46 15.29
CA GLY A 212 3.48 1.30 15.21
C GLY A 212 3.19 2.79 15.39
N TYR A 213 3.78 3.62 14.54
CA TYR A 213 3.52 5.06 14.55
C TYR A 213 2.10 5.36 14.03
N VAL A 214 1.18 5.66 14.95
CA VAL A 214 -0.20 6.03 14.61
C VAL A 214 -0.21 7.45 14.07
N ILE A 215 -0.33 7.59 12.75
CA ILE A 215 -0.36 8.90 12.07
C ILE A 215 -1.60 9.67 12.53
N ARG A 216 -2.75 9.00 12.47
CA ARG A 216 -4.05 9.47 12.94
C ARG A 216 -5.08 8.35 12.76
N ASP A 217 -5.93 8.12 13.75
CA ASP A 217 -6.94 7.05 13.80
C ASP A 217 -8.37 7.59 13.91
N ASN A 218 -8.56 8.88 13.68
CA ASN A 218 -9.84 9.57 13.76
C ASN A 218 -10.08 10.51 12.56
N TYR A 219 -9.68 10.09 11.36
CA TYR A 219 -10.14 10.76 10.15
C TYR A 219 -11.66 10.63 10.02
N LYS A 220 -12.33 11.65 9.45
CA LYS A 220 -13.73 11.51 9.06
C LYS A 220 -13.80 10.76 7.73
N MET A 221 -13.61 9.45 7.82
CA MET A 221 -13.58 8.48 6.73
C MET A 221 -14.24 7.20 7.22
N ASN A 222 -15.05 6.58 6.38
CA ASN A 222 -15.53 5.22 6.61
C ASN A 222 -14.49 4.20 6.08
N HIS A 223 -14.78 2.92 6.23
CA HIS A 223 -13.86 1.85 5.85
C HIS A 223 -13.47 1.89 4.36
N LEU A 224 -14.43 2.18 3.47
CA LEU A 224 -14.20 2.21 2.02
C LEU A 224 -13.59 3.53 1.54
N ASP A 225 -13.88 4.65 2.20
CA ASP A 225 -13.22 5.93 1.97
C ASP A 225 -11.69 5.79 2.06
N SER A 226 -11.19 4.92 2.95
CA SER A 226 -9.75 4.70 3.15
C SER A 226 -8.99 4.14 1.95
N VAL A 227 -9.71 3.59 0.98
CA VAL A 227 -9.18 3.17 -0.33
C VAL A 227 -9.77 3.97 -1.48
N ASN A 228 -10.31 5.16 -1.16
CA ASN A 228 -10.95 6.10 -2.07
C ASN A 228 -12.18 5.51 -2.78
N GLN A 229 -12.87 4.57 -2.14
CA GLN A 229 -14.13 4.00 -2.60
C GLN A 229 -15.32 4.69 -1.89
N VAL A 230 -16.52 4.71 -2.49
CA VAL A 230 -16.83 4.19 -3.83
C VAL A 230 -16.56 5.25 -4.89
N VAL A 231 -15.73 4.93 -5.90
CA VAL A 231 -15.36 5.82 -7.03
C VAL A 231 -14.96 7.26 -6.62
N GLY A 232 -14.37 7.43 -5.42
CA GLY A 232 -13.92 8.71 -4.88
C GLY A 232 -14.99 9.55 -4.16
N LEU A 233 -16.20 9.01 -3.95
CA LEU A 233 -17.25 9.66 -3.17
C LEU A 233 -16.93 9.62 -1.68
N THR A 234 -16.12 10.56 -1.23
CA THR A 234 -15.59 10.62 0.15
C THR A 234 -16.12 11.85 0.89
N ALA A 235 -15.80 11.99 2.19
CA ALA A 235 -16.23 13.11 3.02
C ALA A 235 -15.85 14.49 2.44
N TRP A 236 -16.83 15.38 2.29
CA TRP A 236 -16.58 16.76 1.83
C TRP A 236 -15.77 17.56 2.86
N GLY A 237 -14.80 18.34 2.36
CA GLY A 237 -13.92 19.19 3.18
C GLY A 237 -12.90 18.43 4.03
N GLN A 238 -12.76 17.11 3.85
CA GLN A 238 -11.75 16.29 4.52
C GLN A 238 -10.57 16.00 3.59
N PRO A 239 -9.40 15.60 4.14
CA PRO A 239 -8.26 15.19 3.31
C PRO A 239 -8.65 14.08 2.33
N ASN A 240 -8.31 14.26 1.05
CA ASN A 240 -8.55 13.24 0.04
C ASN A 240 -7.73 11.97 0.37
N PRO A 241 -8.31 10.76 0.33
CA PRO A 241 -7.55 9.55 0.65
C PRO A 241 -6.28 9.40 -0.20
N LYS A 242 -6.29 9.78 -1.48
CA LYS A 242 -5.08 9.77 -2.32
C LYS A 242 -3.96 10.63 -1.74
N SER A 243 -4.28 11.79 -1.15
CA SER A 243 -3.26 12.65 -0.52
C SER A 243 -2.70 12.04 0.76
N LEU A 244 -3.48 11.25 1.50
CA LEU A 244 -2.98 10.50 2.66
C LEU A 244 -1.92 9.47 2.23
N TYR A 245 -2.17 8.73 1.15
CA TYR A 245 -1.20 7.78 0.60
C TYR A 245 0.04 8.47 0.07
N THR A 246 -0.10 9.54 -0.73
CA THR A 246 1.07 10.25 -1.27
C THR A 246 1.91 10.88 -0.15
N THR A 247 1.26 11.43 0.88
CA THR A 247 1.95 11.99 2.06
C THR A 247 2.67 10.91 2.85
N GLN A 248 2.06 9.74 3.04
CA GLN A 248 2.72 8.61 3.71
C GLN A 248 3.90 8.10 2.89
N VAL A 249 3.77 7.96 1.57
CA VAL A 249 4.88 7.51 0.73
C VAL A 249 6.00 8.55 0.68
N ASN A 250 5.69 9.85 0.73
CA ASN A 250 6.70 10.89 0.92
C ASN A 250 7.42 10.77 2.28
N ARG A 251 6.70 10.41 3.35
CA ARG A 251 7.31 10.12 4.66
C ARG A 251 8.30 8.95 4.55
N LEU A 252 7.94 7.85 3.88
CA LEU A 252 8.84 6.72 3.65
C LEU A 252 10.08 7.14 2.86
N LYS A 253 9.90 7.94 1.79
CA LYS A 253 11.02 8.50 1.02
C LYS A 253 11.99 9.29 1.89
N ASN A 254 11.47 10.16 2.76
CA ASN A 254 12.31 11.00 3.63
C ASN A 254 13.06 10.18 4.69
N GLU A 255 12.62 8.93 4.93
CA GLU A 255 13.32 7.96 5.76
C GLU A 255 14.27 7.05 4.97
N SER A 256 14.52 7.36 3.69
CA SER A 256 15.34 6.55 2.77
C SER A 256 14.81 5.12 2.55
N LEU A 257 13.48 4.97 2.62
CA LEU A 257 12.74 3.75 2.32
C LEU A 257 12.09 3.82 0.94
#